data_AF-A7T6V4-F1
#
_entry.id   AF-A7T6V4-F1
#
_cell.length_a   1.000
_cell.length_b   1.000
_cell.length_c   1.000
_cell.angle_alpha   90.00
_cell.angle_beta   90.00
_cell.angle_gamma   90.00
#
_symmetry.space_group_name_H-M   'P 1'
#
loop_
_entity.id
_entity.type
_entity.pdbx_description
1 polymer ?
#
loop_
_entity_poly.entity_id
_entity_poly.type
_entity_poly.pdbx_seq_one_letter_code
_entity_poly.pdbx_strand_id
1 'polypeptide(L)'
;LRVAVAQICQSMGWDSLHKSTHDLLTDVMQKYMEEIAKSAHAYCQLYCHTEPNLDDLGLAFSDTGVLLNELEDYVTQVDQVHFFHQLPRFPKPKACLLHHPCNGEIAERAEYYHEHLPPLI
;
A
#
# COMPACT_ATOMS: atom_id res chain seq x y z
N LEU A 1 -9.34 -3.97 -0.52
CA LEU A 1 -9.19 -5.10 -1.47
C LEU A 1 -10.47 -5.91 -1.66
N ARG A 2 -11.13 -6.39 -0.59
CA ARG A 2 -12.42 -7.12 -0.65
C ARG A 2 -13.46 -6.52 -1.61
N VAL A 3 -13.65 -5.20 -1.55
CA VAL A 3 -14.58 -4.47 -2.45
C VAL A 3 -14.15 -4.56 -3.91
N ALA A 4 -12.86 -4.33 -4.22
CA ALA A 4 -12.34 -4.40 -5.58
C ALA A 4 -12.50 -5.81 -6.18
N VAL A 5 -12.19 -6.86 -5.41
CA VAL A 5 -12.40 -8.26 -5.85
C VAL A 5 -13.87 -8.53 -6.14
N ALA A 6 -14.79 -8.06 -5.28
CA ALA A 6 -16.22 -8.20 -5.54
C ALA A 6 -16.67 -7.47 -6.80
N GLN A 7 -16.14 -6.28 -7.07
CA GLN A 7 -16.45 -5.53 -8.30
C GLN A 7 -15.93 -6.21 -9.56
N ILE A 8 -14.73 -6.81 -9.52
CA ILE A 8 -14.20 -7.60 -10.62
C ILE A 8 -15.10 -8.82 -10.88
N CYS A 9 -15.54 -9.53 -9.83
CA CYS A 9 -16.49 -10.63 -9.99
C CYS A 9 -17.83 -10.17 -10.59
N GLN A 10 -18.35 -9.01 -10.16
CA GLN A 10 -19.57 -8.43 -10.72
C GLN A 10 -19.41 -8.03 -12.19
N SER A 11 -18.25 -7.48 -12.59
CA SER A 11 -17.97 -7.14 -13.99
C SER A 11 -17.91 -8.37 -14.89
N MET A 12 -17.59 -9.53 -14.32
CA MET A 12 -17.65 -10.83 -14.99
C MET A 12 -19.06 -11.46 -14.97
N GLY A 13 -20.06 -10.78 -14.41
CA GLY A 13 -21.46 -11.26 -14.37
C GLY A 13 -21.78 -12.22 -13.24
N TRP A 14 -21.00 -12.25 -12.15
CA TRP A 14 -21.28 -13.13 -11.02
C TRP A 14 -22.32 -12.51 -10.08
N ASP A 15 -23.45 -13.19 -9.89
CA ASP A 15 -24.54 -12.72 -9.02
C ASP A 15 -24.30 -13.03 -7.53
N SER A 16 -23.53 -14.08 -7.22
CA SER A 16 -23.25 -14.47 -5.85
C SER A 16 -21.93 -15.24 -5.71
N LEU A 17 -21.36 -15.19 -4.51
CA LEU A 17 -20.09 -15.80 -4.13
C LEU A 17 -20.20 -16.40 -2.73
N HIS A 18 -19.60 -17.57 -2.52
CA HIS A 18 -19.35 -18.05 -1.16
C HIS A 18 -18.35 -17.13 -0.46
N LYS A 19 -18.62 -16.79 0.80
CA LYS A 19 -17.76 -15.92 1.61
C LYS A 19 -16.32 -16.44 1.68
N SER A 20 -16.13 -17.74 1.90
CA SER A 20 -14.80 -18.36 1.96
C SER A 20 -14.02 -18.20 0.65
N THR A 21 -14.69 -18.33 -0.50
CA THR A 21 -14.07 -18.12 -1.82
C THR A 21 -13.71 -16.65 -2.04
N HIS A 22 -14.59 -15.73 -1.67
CA HIS A 22 -14.32 -14.29 -1.77
C HIS A 22 -13.15 -13.84 -0.88
N ASP A 23 -13.10 -14.35 0.35
CA ASP A 23 -11.98 -14.10 1.26
C ASP A 23 -10.68 -14.70 0.69
N LEU A 24 -10.71 -15.92 0.17
CA LEU A 24 -9.54 -16.56 -0.46
C LEU A 24 -9.04 -15.78 -1.68
N LEU A 25 -9.93 -15.37 -2.59
CA LEU A 25 -9.56 -14.55 -3.76
C LEU A 25 -8.95 -13.22 -3.32
N THR A 26 -9.45 -12.62 -2.24
CA THR A 26 -8.87 -11.41 -1.67
C THR A 26 -7.45 -11.66 -1.17
N ASP A 27 -7.21 -12.76 -0.46
CA ASP A 27 -5.88 -13.10 0.06
C ASP A 27 -4.88 -13.42 -1.06
N VAL A 28 -5.33 -14.13 -2.11
CA VAL A 28 -4.51 -14.42 -3.30
C VAL A 28 -4.15 -13.13 -4.03
N MET A 29 -5.14 -12.25 -4.26
CA MET A 29 -4.89 -10.95 -4.90
C MET A 29 -3.89 -10.10 -4.10
N GLN A 30 -4.01 -10.11 -2.77
CA GLN A 30 -3.06 -9.39 -1.91
C GLN A 30 -1.63 -9.94 -2.05
N LYS A 31 -1.47 -11.26 -1.94
CA LYS A 31 -0.16 -11.91 -2.06
C LYS A 31 0.47 -11.68 -3.43
N TYR A 32 -0.33 -11.76 -4.49
CA TYR A 32 0.15 -11.52 -5.85
C TYR A 32 0.67 -10.09 -6.05
N MET A 33 -0.06 -9.08 -5.57
CA MET A 33 0.41 -7.68 -5.60
C MET A 33 1.68 -7.49 -4.74
N GLU A 34 1.77 -8.14 -3.57
CA GLU A 34 2.96 -8.09 -2.73
C GLU A 34 4.18 -8.74 -3.41
N GLU A 35 3.99 -9.85 -4.13
CA GLU A 35 5.06 -10.53 -4.88
C GLU A 35 5.60 -9.65 -6.01
N ILE A 36 4.71 -9.02 -6.80
CA ILE A 36 5.11 -8.06 -7.84
C ILE A 36 5.88 -6.88 -7.21
N ALA A 37 5.35 -6.30 -6.12
CA ALA A 37 5.99 -5.16 -5.46
C ALA A 37 7.38 -5.51 -4.89
N LYS A 38 7.52 -6.70 -4.30
CA LYS A 38 8.82 -7.20 -3.80
C LYS A 38 9.81 -7.41 -4.95
N SER A 39 9.36 -7.98 -6.07
CA SER A 39 10.20 -8.16 -7.26
C SER A 39 10.66 -6.82 -7.84
N ALA A 40 9.74 -5.87 -8.06
CA ALA A 40 10.07 -4.54 -8.55
C ALA A 40 11.04 -3.81 -7.59
N HIS A 41 10.84 -3.96 -6.28
CA HIS A 41 11.76 -3.39 -5.29
C HIS A 41 13.15 -4.04 -5.32
N ALA A 42 13.24 -5.34 -5.56
CA ALA A 42 14.52 -6.03 -5.72
C ALA A 42 15.28 -5.52 -6.96
N TYR A 43 14.59 -5.30 -8.10
CA TYR A 43 15.19 -4.70 -9.29
C TYR A 43 15.68 -3.27 -9.04
N CYS A 44 14.85 -2.43 -8.43
CA CYS A 44 15.21 -1.08 -8.01
C CYS A 44 16.52 -1.07 -7.18
N GLN A 45 16.67 -2.00 -6.24
CA GLN A 45 17.89 -2.12 -5.43
C GLN A 45 19.11 -2.51 -6.26
N LEU A 46 18.97 -3.41 -7.23
CA LEU A 46 20.06 -3.82 -8.13
C LEU A 46 20.58 -2.65 -8.98
N TYR A 47 19.69 -1.72 -9.34
CA TYR A 47 20.03 -0.50 -10.09
C TYR A 47 20.37 0.70 -9.19
N CYS A 48 20.53 0.48 -7.87
CA CYS A 48 20.85 1.52 -6.88
C CYS A 48 19.81 2.66 -6.82
N HIS A 49 18.57 2.42 -7.24
CA HIS A 49 17.47 3.35 -7.05
C HIS A 49 16.87 3.19 -5.64
N THR A 50 16.30 4.27 -5.10
CA THR A 50 15.57 4.23 -3.81
C THR A 50 14.10 3.89 -3.97
N GLU A 51 13.54 4.17 -5.14
CA GLU A 51 12.12 3.98 -5.46
C GLU A 51 11.98 3.26 -6.82
N PRO A 52 11.14 2.21 -6.91
CA PRO A 52 10.93 1.49 -8.16
C PRO A 52 10.30 2.38 -9.24
N ASN A 53 10.77 2.24 -10.48
CA ASN A 53 10.22 2.92 -11.65
C ASN A 53 9.45 1.94 -12.57
N LEU A 54 9.03 2.40 -13.76
CA LEU A 54 8.28 1.58 -14.71
C LEU A 54 9.12 0.46 -15.35
N ASP A 55 10.44 0.64 -15.48
CA ASP A 55 11.33 -0.38 -16.01
C ASP A 55 11.48 -1.53 -15.01
N ASP A 56 11.66 -1.21 -13.72
CA ASP A 56 11.69 -2.19 -12.62
C ASP A 56 10.38 -2.99 -12.55
N LEU A 57 9.24 -2.32 -12.74
CA LEU A 57 7.93 -2.95 -12.79
C LEU A 57 7.76 -3.82 -14.04
N GLY A 58 8.28 -3.39 -15.19
CA GLY A 58 8.27 -4.17 -16.43
C GLY A 58 9.04 -5.48 -16.28
N LEU A 59 10.20 -5.46 -15.61
CA LEU A 59 10.95 -6.66 -15.27
C LEU A 59 10.17 -7.57 -14.31
N ALA A 60 9.58 -7.01 -13.26
CA ALA A 60 8.75 -7.76 -12.31
C ALA A 60 7.51 -8.41 -12.97
N PHE A 61 6.88 -7.74 -13.93
CA PHE A 61 5.80 -8.29 -14.73
C PHE A 61 6.26 -9.43 -15.63
N SER A 62 7.42 -9.29 -16.28
CA SER A 62 8.01 -10.38 -17.06
C SER A 62 8.23 -11.63 -16.20
N ASP A 63 8.75 -11.47 -14.98
CA ASP A 63 9.00 -12.59 -14.04
C ASP A 63 7.70 -13.26 -13.54
N THR A 64 6.63 -12.48 -13.40
CA THR A 64 5.33 -12.96 -12.91
C THR A 64 4.38 -13.40 -14.04
N GLY A 65 4.83 -13.36 -15.29
CA GLY A 65 4.09 -13.78 -16.46
C GLY A 65 3.01 -12.81 -16.93
N VAL A 66 3.08 -11.53 -16.52
CA VAL A 66 2.17 -10.48 -16.98
C VAL A 66 2.68 -9.91 -18.31
N LEU A 67 1.86 -10.03 -19.35
CA LEU A 67 2.17 -9.52 -20.68
C LEU A 67 1.62 -8.09 -20.84
N LEU A 68 2.51 -7.11 -21.02
CA LEU A 68 2.15 -5.69 -21.09
C LEU A 68 1.19 -5.37 -22.26
N ASN A 69 1.35 -6.05 -23.40
CA ASN A 69 0.46 -5.88 -24.54
C ASN A 69 -0.97 -6.34 -24.23
N GLU A 70 -1.14 -7.45 -23.50
CA GLU A 70 -2.46 -7.92 -23.08
C GLU A 70 -3.10 -6.97 -22.06
N LEU A 71 -2.28 -6.32 -21.22
CA LEU A 71 -2.75 -5.31 -20.28
C LEU A 71 -3.26 -4.06 -21.01
N GLU A 72 -2.57 -3.62 -22.06
CA GLU A 72 -3.02 -2.50 -22.92
C GLU A 72 -4.34 -2.84 -23.62
N ASP A 73 -4.43 -4.04 -24.19
CA ASP A 73 -5.67 -4.55 -24.79
C ASP A 73 -6.81 -4.61 -23.76
N TYR A 74 -6.53 -5.08 -22.55
CA TYR A 74 -7.52 -5.15 -21.48
C TYR A 74 -8.05 -3.76 -21.10
N VAL A 75 -7.15 -2.79 -20.89
CA VAL A 75 -7.52 -1.42 -20.49
C VAL A 75 -8.36 -0.71 -21.56
N THR A 76 -8.14 -1.03 -22.84
CA THR A 76 -8.84 -0.41 -23.97
C THR A 76 -10.16 -1.09 -24.30
N GLN A 77 -10.27 -2.41 -24.11
CA GLN A 77 -11.42 -3.20 -24.54
C GLN A 77 -12.42 -3.50 -23.41
N VAL A 78 -11.98 -3.49 -22.15
CA VAL A 78 -12.84 -3.81 -21.02
C VAL A 78 -13.35 -2.53 -20.35
N ASP A 79 -14.67 -2.45 -20.20
CA ASP A 79 -15.31 -1.34 -19.49
C ASP A 79 -14.80 -1.25 -18.05
N GLN A 80 -14.20 -0.12 -17.71
CA GLN A 80 -13.65 0.10 -16.38
C GLN A 80 -14.78 0.30 -15.37
N VAL A 81 -14.94 -0.64 -14.44
CA VAL A 81 -15.88 -0.50 -13.34
C VAL A 81 -15.38 0.59 -12.38
N HIS A 82 -16.18 1.63 -12.20
CA HIS A 82 -15.89 2.68 -11.23
C HIS A 82 -15.80 2.11 -9.82
N PHE A 83 -14.70 2.40 -9.13
CA PHE A 83 -14.55 2.05 -7.72
C PHE A 83 -15.49 2.94 -6.88
N PHE A 84 -16.58 2.38 -6.36
CA PHE A 84 -17.64 3.16 -5.70
C PHE A 84 -17.22 3.78 -4.35
N HIS A 85 -16.08 3.37 -3.77
CA HIS A 85 -15.64 3.84 -2.45
C HIS A 85 -14.50 4.85 -2.58
N GLN A 86 -14.56 5.95 -1.83
CA GLN A 86 -13.41 6.83 -1.73
C GLN A 86 -12.26 6.09 -1.04
N LEU A 87 -11.06 6.15 -1.63
CA LEU A 87 -9.87 5.62 -0.97
C LEU A 87 -9.63 6.41 0.33
N PRO A 88 -9.52 5.73 1.48
CA PRO A 88 -9.20 6.40 2.72
C PRO A 88 -7.83 7.08 2.59
N ARG A 89 -7.76 8.37 2.94
CA ARG A 89 -6.48 9.08 3.03
C ARG A 89 -5.66 8.50 4.19
N PHE A 90 -4.47 8.02 3.87
CA PHE A 90 -3.46 7.60 4.82
C PHE A 90 -2.24 8.53 4.76
N PRO A 91 -1.51 8.72 5.87
CA PRO A 91 -1.87 8.25 7.21
C PRO A 91 -3.10 8.99 7.74
N LYS A 92 -3.98 8.29 8.47
CA LYS A 92 -5.09 8.95 9.17
C LYS A 92 -4.48 9.91 10.19
N PRO A 93 -4.84 11.20 10.21
CA PRO A 93 -4.35 12.13 11.22
C PRO A 93 -4.63 11.55 12.62
N LYS A 94 -3.58 11.32 13.39
CA LYS A 94 -3.71 10.98 14.81
C LYS A 94 -3.62 12.28 15.60
N ALA A 95 -4.42 12.41 16.64
CA ALA A 95 -4.24 13.51 17.59
C ALA A 95 -2.80 13.49 18.11
N CYS A 96 -2.11 14.63 18.07
CA CYS A 96 -0.81 14.76 18.70
C CYS A 96 -1.03 14.70 20.22
N LEU A 97 -0.82 13.52 20.81
CA LEU A 97 -0.86 13.32 22.26
C LEU A 97 0.51 13.60 22.91
N LEU A 98 1.43 14.25 22.18
CA LEU A 98 2.67 14.71 22.79
C LEU A 98 2.29 15.76 23.84
N HIS A 99 2.46 15.39 25.11
CA HIS A 99 2.40 16.34 26.21
C HIS A 99 3.68 17.16 26.13
N HIS A 100 3.61 18.36 25.56
CA HIS A 100 4.74 19.28 25.65
C HIS A 100 4.70 19.84 27.08
N PRO A 101 5.73 19.62 27.91
CA PRO A 101 5.68 20.12 29.27
C PRO A 101 5.51 21.63 29.26
N CYS A 102 4.54 22.10 30.02
CA CYS A 102 4.32 23.53 30.20
C CYS A 102 5.47 24.09 31.05
N ASN A 103 5.85 25.34 30.80
CA ASN A 103 6.87 26.04 31.60
C ASN A 103 6.53 25.93 33.09
N GLY A 104 7.26 25.08 33.82
CA GLY A 104 7.01 24.76 35.24
C GLY A 104 6.92 23.26 35.58
N GLU A 105 6.72 22.37 34.61
CA GLU A 105 6.63 20.91 34.83
C GLU A 105 7.97 20.17 34.67
N ILE A 106 9.08 20.88 34.47
CA ILE A 106 10.42 20.30 34.35
C ILE A 106 10.86 19.85 35.75
N ALA A 107 10.45 18.65 36.16
CA ALA A 107 11.04 17.97 37.30
C ALA A 107 12.55 17.86 37.06
N GLU A 108 13.33 18.22 38.07
CA GLU A 108 14.79 18.23 38.15
C GLU A 108 15.53 17.58 36.97
N ARG A 109 15.92 18.40 35.98
CA ARG A 109 16.77 17.98 34.88
C ARG A 109 18.16 17.63 35.43
N ALA A 110 18.61 16.40 35.23
CA ALA A 110 19.98 16.05 35.61
C ALA A 110 21.00 16.86 34.79
N GLU A 111 22.07 17.32 35.45
CA GLU A 111 23.04 18.30 34.88
C GLU A 111 23.72 17.86 33.57
N TYR A 112 23.77 16.55 33.30
CA TYR A 112 24.38 16.00 32.09
C TYR A 112 23.47 16.04 30.84
N TYR A 113 22.20 16.45 30.96
CA TYR A 113 21.31 16.62 29.81
C TYR A 113 21.42 18.01 29.19
N HIS A 114 21.88 18.10 27.94
CA HIS A 114 22.01 19.37 27.20
C HIS A 114 20.68 20.08 26.94
N GLU A 115 20.64 21.40 27.13
CA GLU A 115 19.43 22.24 27.13
C GLU A 115 18.51 22.08 25.91
N HIS A 116 19.10 21.91 24.72
CA HIS A 116 18.39 21.79 23.44
C HIS A 116 17.63 20.46 23.26
N LEU A 117 17.88 19.47 24.12
CA LEU A 117 17.14 18.21 24.09
C LEU A 117 15.77 18.39 24.75
N PRO A 118 14.72 17.76 24.18
CA PRO A 118 13.40 17.82 24.79
C PRO A 118 13.43 17.21 26.19
N PRO A 119 12.68 17.78 27.15
CA PRO A 119 12.53 17.22 28.49
C PRO A 119 12.01 15.79 28.42
N LEU A 120 12.65 14.90 29.18
CA LEU A 120 12.22 13.53 29.36
C LEU A 120 11.05 13.54 30.35
N ILE A 121 9.86 13.19 29.89
CA ILE A 121 8.66 12.96 30.72
C ILE A 121 8.71 11.52 31.24
#